data_AF-A0A972W1M4-F1
#
_entry.id   AF-A0A972W1M4-F1
#
_cell.length_a   1.000
_cell.length_b   1.000
_cell.length_c   1.000
_cell.angle_alpha   90.00
_cell.angle_beta   90.00
_cell.angle_gamma   90.00
#
_symmetry.space_group_name_H-M   'P 1'
#
loop_
_entity.id
_entity.type
_entity.pdbx_description
1 polymer ?
#
loop_
_entity_poly.entity_id
_entity_poly.type
_entity_poly.pdbx_seq_one_letter_code
_entity_poly.pdbx_strand_id
1 'polypeptide(L)'
;FVGTDIDKKSIDRAENILKKNNLSKFIQLKQQTDSAQIFKGILNNADKFSATMCNPPFYRSQEEAMQANARKLEGLGISDNVATRNFSGKQQELWYKGGEKAFLHTYLYESSQFKTQCFWYTSLVSKKENVQSMYDSLTKLGATAIKTIPMRQGNKATRIVAWTFLTDAEQKDWSAALA
;
A
#
# COMPACT_ATOMS: atom_id res chain seq x y z
N PHE A 1 10.52 6.23 -9.39
CA PHE A 1 9.51 5.96 -8.35
C PHE A 1 9.22 7.23 -7.57
N VAL A 2 8.00 7.33 -7.03
CA VAL A 2 7.64 8.29 -5.97
C VAL A 2 7.27 7.46 -4.75
N GLY A 3 8.05 7.56 -3.67
CA GLY A 3 7.79 6.90 -2.39
C GLY A 3 7.06 7.86 -1.45
N THR A 4 6.05 7.36 -0.75
CA THR A 4 5.24 8.16 0.17
C THR A 4 5.15 7.51 1.54
N ASP A 5 5.17 8.35 2.57
CA ASP A 5 4.95 7.94 3.95
C ASP A 5 4.34 9.11 4.73
N ILE A 6 3.63 8.80 5.81
CA ILE A 6 3.11 9.80 6.74
C ILE A 6 4.12 10.18 7.83
N ASP A 7 4.96 9.22 8.26
CA ASP A 7 5.98 9.44 9.27
C ASP A 7 7.18 10.16 8.63
N LYS A 8 7.37 11.43 9.01
CA LYS A 8 8.55 12.22 8.61
C LYS A 8 9.85 11.49 8.92
N LYS A 9 9.94 10.76 10.04
CA LYS A 9 11.15 9.99 10.38
C LYS A 9 11.38 8.82 9.43
N SER A 10 10.33 8.24 8.85
CA SER A 10 10.46 7.19 7.81
C SER A 10 10.94 7.80 6.49
N ILE A 11 10.41 8.98 6.10
CA ILE A 11 10.93 9.75 4.96
C ILE A 11 12.42 10.07 5.13
N ASP A 12 12.84 10.58 6.30
CA ASP A 12 14.24 10.95 6.54
C ASP A 12 15.20 9.75 6.48
N ARG A 13 14.75 8.59 6.97
CA ARG A 13 15.50 7.34 6.86
C ARG A 13 15.60 6.88 5.41
N ALA A 14 14.49 6.92 4.68
CA ALA A 14 14.47 6.56 3.27
C ALA A 14 15.41 7.46 2.47
N GLU A 15 15.41 8.78 2.73
CA GLU A 15 16.31 9.72 2.05
C GLU A 15 17.78 9.37 2.28
N ASN A 16 18.18 9.03 3.51
CA ASN A 16 19.53 8.59 3.83
C ASN A 16 19.90 7.29 3.10
N ILE A 17 18.98 6.33 3.02
CA ILE A 17 19.19 5.07 2.28
C ILE A 17 19.37 5.37 0.78
N LEU A 18 18.54 6.24 0.20
CA LEU A 18 18.65 6.61 -1.22
C LEU A 18 19.99 7.28 -1.52
N LYS A 19 20.44 8.21 -0.68
CA LYS A 19 21.74 8.90 -0.82
C LYS A 19 22.89 7.91 -0.76
N LYS A 20 22.89 7.02 0.24
CA LYS A 20 23.94 6.00 0.41
C LYS A 20 24.06 5.05 -0.80
N ASN A 21 22.95 4.81 -1.51
CA ASN A 21 22.90 3.90 -2.66
C ASN A 21 22.88 4.64 -4.01
N ASN A 22 23.08 5.96 -4.05
CA ASN A 22 23.04 6.77 -5.28
C ASN A 22 21.72 6.67 -6.07
N LEU A 23 20.58 6.49 -5.38
CA LEU A 23 19.26 6.31 -6.01
C LEU A 23 18.39 7.57 -6.02
N SER A 24 18.85 8.69 -5.43
CA SER A 24 18.06 9.92 -5.30
C SER A 24 17.60 10.54 -6.62
N LYS A 25 18.26 10.23 -7.75
CA LYS A 25 17.82 10.66 -9.09
C LYS A 25 16.63 9.86 -9.62
N PHE A 26 16.43 8.64 -9.13
CA PHE A 26 15.42 7.70 -9.63
C PHE A 26 14.20 7.58 -8.72
N ILE A 27 14.35 7.95 -7.45
CA ILE A 27 13.32 7.82 -6.42
C ILE A 27 13.14 9.16 -5.73
N GLN A 28 11.97 9.76 -5.93
CA GLN A 28 11.52 10.94 -5.21
C GLN A 28 10.74 10.51 -3.97
N LEU A 29 10.82 11.28 -2.89
CA LEU A 29 10.05 11.04 -1.67
C LEU A 29 9.08 12.20 -1.45
N LYS A 30 7.82 11.89 -1.10
CA LYS A 30 6.81 12.88 -0.71
C LYS A 30 6.19 12.46 0.63
N GLN A 31 6.12 13.38 1.58
CA GLN A 31 5.39 13.13 2.81
C GLN A 31 3.89 13.35 2.58
N GLN A 32 3.05 12.40 3.02
CA GLN A 32 1.61 12.60 3.14
C GLN A 32 1.30 13.15 4.53
N THR A 33 0.92 14.42 4.66
CA THR A 33 0.71 15.04 5.97
C THR A 33 -0.67 14.76 6.57
N ASP A 34 -1.64 14.35 5.76
CA ASP A 34 -3.00 13.99 6.22
C ASP A 34 -3.15 12.47 6.28
N SER A 35 -3.31 11.93 7.49
CA SER A 35 -3.47 10.47 7.73
C SER A 35 -4.74 9.88 7.18
N ALA A 36 -5.72 10.70 6.85
CA ALA A 36 -6.96 10.24 6.24
C ALA A 36 -6.87 10.15 4.71
N GLN A 37 -5.78 10.64 4.10
CA GLN A 37 -5.59 10.65 2.65
C GLN A 37 -4.46 9.70 2.23
N ILE A 38 -4.57 9.16 1.02
CA ILE A 38 -3.52 8.30 0.43
C ILE A 38 -2.93 8.96 -0.82
N PHE A 39 -3.77 9.33 -1.79
CA PHE A 39 -3.36 9.95 -3.05
C PHE A 39 -3.58 11.45 -3.09
N LYS A 40 -4.62 11.97 -2.42
CA LYS A 40 -4.89 13.41 -2.41
C LYS A 40 -3.70 14.16 -1.81
N GLY A 41 -3.19 15.15 -2.54
CA GLY A 41 -1.98 15.90 -2.19
C GLY A 41 -0.66 15.23 -2.61
N ILE A 42 -0.69 13.94 -2.97
CA ILE A 42 0.45 13.23 -3.55
C ILE A 42 0.39 13.26 -5.08
N LEU A 43 -0.75 12.85 -5.63
CA LEU A 43 -1.04 12.82 -7.06
C LEU A 43 -1.66 14.13 -7.53
N ASN A 44 -1.30 14.53 -8.74
CA ASN A 44 -1.89 15.63 -9.48
C ASN A 44 -2.41 15.17 -10.85
N ASN A 45 -3.17 16.02 -11.54
CA ASN A 45 -3.82 15.65 -12.80
C ASN A 45 -2.85 15.36 -13.96
N ALA A 46 -1.62 15.90 -13.91
CA ALA A 46 -0.59 15.70 -14.91
C ALA A 46 0.28 14.45 -14.65
N ASP A 47 0.16 13.84 -13.46
CA ASP A 47 0.93 12.64 -13.14
C ASP A 47 0.50 11.46 -14.02
N LYS A 48 1.50 10.66 -14.41
CA LYS A 48 1.33 9.42 -15.17
C LYS A 48 2.22 8.33 -14.59
N PHE A 49 1.61 7.31 -14.01
CA PHE A 49 2.28 6.17 -13.39
C PHE A 49 1.85 4.86 -14.05
N SER A 50 2.79 3.96 -14.30
CA SER A 50 2.48 2.61 -14.80
C SER A 50 1.81 1.76 -13.72
N ALA A 51 2.19 1.94 -12.46
CA ALA A 51 1.56 1.26 -11.35
C ALA A 51 1.71 2.00 -10.01
N THR A 52 0.77 1.78 -9.11
CA THR A 52 0.95 2.03 -7.67
C THR A 52 1.15 0.70 -6.94
N MET A 53 1.85 0.73 -5.80
CA MET A 53 2.08 -0.43 -4.95
C MET A 53 1.81 -0.06 -3.51
N CYS A 54 1.02 -0.88 -2.80
CA CYS A 54 0.69 -0.65 -1.41
C CYS A 54 0.77 -1.94 -0.60
N ASN A 55 1.37 -1.85 0.59
CA ASN A 55 1.24 -2.85 1.64
C ASN A 55 0.47 -2.21 2.80
N PRO A 56 -0.85 -2.44 2.92
CA PRO A 56 -1.70 -1.70 3.86
C PRO A 56 -1.38 -2.06 5.32
N PRO A 57 -1.59 -1.12 6.26
CA PRO A 57 -1.52 -1.41 7.69
C PRO A 57 -2.56 -2.47 8.08
N PHE A 58 -2.15 -3.44 8.91
CA PHE A 58 -2.93 -4.65 9.17
C PHE A 58 -3.92 -4.53 10.34
N TYR A 59 -3.58 -3.74 11.36
CA TYR A 59 -4.30 -3.69 12.64
C TYR A 59 -5.23 -2.47 12.72
N ARG A 60 -6.25 -2.54 13.56
CA ARG A 60 -7.26 -1.48 13.74
C ARG A 60 -6.81 -0.39 14.71
N SER A 61 -5.91 -0.73 15.62
CA SER A 61 -5.36 0.19 16.61
C SER A 61 -3.95 -0.20 17.02
N GLN A 62 -3.29 0.71 17.73
CA GLN A 62 -1.97 0.48 18.30
C GLN A 62 -1.98 -0.69 19.29
N GLU A 63 -3.04 -0.81 20.11
CA GLU A 63 -3.19 -1.87 21.09
C GLU A 63 -3.29 -3.25 20.43
N GLU A 64 -4.06 -3.37 19.35
CA GLU A 64 -4.16 -4.61 18.58
C GLU A 64 -2.81 -5.00 17.96
N ALA A 65 -2.06 -4.03 17.44
CA ALA A 65 -0.71 -4.25 16.91
C ALA A 65 0.26 -4.72 18.02
N MET A 66 0.20 -4.11 19.21
CA MET A 66 1.04 -4.48 20.36
C MET A 66 0.70 -5.88 20.87
N GLN A 67 -0.58 -6.23 21.00
CA GLN A 67 -1.01 -7.56 21.41
C GLN A 67 -0.62 -8.64 20.40
N ALA A 68 -0.77 -8.37 19.10
CA ALA A 68 -0.37 -9.30 18.06
C ALA A 68 1.15 -9.53 18.04
N ASN A 69 1.94 -8.48 18.28
CA ASN A 69 3.38 -8.60 18.44
C ASN A 69 3.76 -9.43 19.67
N ALA A 70 3.10 -9.20 20.82
CA ALA A 70 3.35 -9.98 22.05
C ALA A 70 3.11 -11.48 21.84
N ARG A 71 1.94 -11.87 21.30
CA ARG A 71 1.62 -13.27 20.99
C ARG A 71 2.60 -13.90 19.99
N LYS A 72 3.10 -13.11 19.05
CA LYS A 72 4.08 -13.57 18.06
C LYS A 72 5.45 -13.82 18.69
N LEU A 73 5.89 -12.97 19.61
CA LEU A 73 7.13 -13.17 20.35
C LEU A 73 7.06 -14.40 21.25
N GLU A 74 5.94 -14.60 21.94
CA GLU A 74 5.64 -15.82 22.69
C GLU A 74 5.72 -17.08 21.79
N GLY A 75 5.05 -17.04 20.63
CA GLY A 75 5.07 -18.15 19.67
C GLY A 75 6.44 -18.43 19.02
N LEU A 76 7.39 -17.49 19.11
CA LEU A 76 8.78 -17.65 18.66
C LEU A 76 9.72 -18.08 19.80
N GLY A 77 9.22 -18.22 21.04
CA GLY A 77 10.02 -18.57 22.22
C GLY A 77 11.04 -17.51 22.61
N ILE A 78 10.84 -16.25 22.22
CA ILE A 78 11.76 -15.14 22.46
C ILE A 78 11.36 -14.46 23.78
N SER A 79 12.19 -14.57 24.82
CA SER A 79 12.01 -13.86 26.09
C SER A 79 12.40 -12.39 26.00
N ASP A 80 11.85 -11.56 26.89
CA ASP A 80 11.84 -10.09 26.85
C ASP A 80 13.20 -9.40 26.62
N ASN A 81 14.32 -10.06 26.92
CA ASN A 81 15.67 -9.49 26.73
C ASN A 81 16.15 -9.41 25.26
N VAL A 82 15.42 -10.00 24.30
CA VAL A 82 15.74 -9.95 22.85
C VAL A 82 14.69 -9.14 22.06
N ALA A 83 13.68 -8.60 22.74
CA ALA A 83 12.48 -7.97 22.16
C ALA A 83 12.74 -6.71 21.32
N THR A 84 13.96 -6.16 21.32
CA THR A 84 14.32 -4.95 20.57
C THR A 84 14.64 -5.16 19.09
N ARG A 85 14.83 -6.40 18.60
CA ARG A 85 15.51 -6.60 17.30
C ARG A 85 14.70 -7.10 16.10
N ASN A 86 13.55 -7.74 16.26
CA ASN A 86 12.98 -8.52 15.14
C ASN A 86 11.60 -8.11 14.60
N PHE A 87 10.93 -7.10 15.18
CA PHE A 87 9.71 -6.51 14.59
C PHE A 87 9.81 -4.98 14.61
N SER A 88 10.73 -4.43 13.80
CA SER A 88 11.05 -3.00 13.74
C SER A 88 10.08 -2.14 12.93
N GLY A 89 8.88 -2.65 12.62
CA GLY A 89 7.81 -1.81 12.07
C GLY A 89 7.42 -0.81 13.15
N LYS A 90 7.64 0.49 12.91
CA LYS A 90 7.24 1.51 13.89
C LYS A 90 5.73 1.46 14.06
N GLN A 91 5.26 1.81 15.25
CA GLN A 91 3.86 1.70 15.66
C GLN A 91 2.88 2.30 14.64
N GLN A 92 3.26 3.33 13.89
CA GLN A 92 2.42 4.01 12.89
C GLN A 92 2.24 3.24 11.57
N GLU A 93 3.11 2.28 11.24
CA GLU A 93 3.03 1.48 9.99
C GLU A 93 2.08 0.29 10.11
N LEU A 94 1.71 -0.06 11.35
CA LEU A 94 1.04 -1.31 11.65
C LEU A 94 -0.48 -1.18 11.76
N TRP A 95 -1.02 0.02 12.02
CA TRP A 95 -2.45 0.20 12.24
C TRP A 95 -3.05 1.40 11.50
N TYR A 96 -4.35 1.29 11.25
CA TYR A 96 -5.18 2.34 10.68
C TYR A 96 -6.55 2.30 11.35
N LYS A 97 -7.20 3.44 11.53
CA LYS A 97 -8.52 3.48 12.16
C LYS A 97 -9.51 2.66 11.32
N GLY A 98 -10.01 1.56 11.88
CA GLY A 98 -10.88 0.60 11.17
C GLY A 98 -10.13 -0.55 10.45
N GLY A 99 -8.79 -0.57 10.55
CA GLY A 99 -7.89 -1.63 10.09
C GLY A 99 -7.72 -1.68 8.57
N GLU A 100 -7.13 -2.80 8.11
CA GLU A 100 -6.83 -3.04 6.69
C GLU A 100 -8.04 -2.78 5.78
N LYS A 101 -9.25 -3.18 6.19
CA LYS A 101 -10.47 -2.96 5.39
C LYS A 101 -10.75 -1.46 5.20
N ALA A 102 -10.70 -0.66 6.26
CA ALA A 102 -10.98 0.77 6.15
C ALA A 102 -9.93 1.47 5.27
N PHE A 103 -8.66 1.15 5.47
CA PHE A 103 -7.57 1.66 4.64
C PHE A 103 -7.77 1.31 3.16
N LEU A 104 -8.04 0.04 2.86
CA LEU A 104 -8.28 -0.42 1.49
C LEU A 104 -9.44 0.33 0.85
N HIS A 105 -10.55 0.54 1.55
CA HIS A 105 -11.71 1.24 0.96
C HIS A 105 -11.45 2.74 0.74
N THR A 106 -10.68 3.40 1.61
CA THR A 106 -10.16 4.76 1.33
C THR A 106 -9.28 4.75 0.06
N TYR A 107 -8.38 3.77 -0.05
CA TYR A 107 -7.48 3.63 -1.19
C TYR A 107 -8.22 3.41 -2.51
N LEU A 108 -9.24 2.55 -2.50
CA LEU A 108 -10.12 2.32 -3.65
C LEU A 108 -10.85 3.61 -4.05
N TYR A 109 -11.46 4.30 -3.08
CA TYR A 109 -12.20 5.53 -3.32
C TYR A 109 -11.32 6.64 -3.89
N GLU A 110 -10.13 6.87 -3.33
CA GLU A 110 -9.22 7.88 -3.86
C GLU A 110 -8.68 7.50 -5.24
N SER A 111 -8.39 6.21 -5.50
CA SER A 111 -7.97 5.77 -6.84
C SER A 111 -9.02 6.09 -7.91
N SER A 112 -10.32 6.06 -7.56
CA SER A 112 -11.40 6.44 -8.48
C SER A 112 -11.50 7.95 -8.73
N GLN A 113 -10.81 8.78 -7.95
CA GLN A 113 -10.67 10.22 -8.21
C GLN A 113 -9.50 10.51 -9.16
N PHE A 114 -8.57 9.57 -9.31
CA PHE A 114 -7.37 9.67 -10.14
C PHE A 114 -7.34 8.61 -11.27
N LYS A 115 -8.49 8.36 -11.90
CA LYS A 115 -8.72 7.20 -12.79
C LYS A 115 -7.66 7.01 -13.88
N THR A 116 -7.18 8.12 -14.45
CA THR A 116 -6.29 8.12 -15.62
C THR A 116 -4.86 8.52 -15.30
N GLN A 117 -4.52 8.75 -14.02
CA GLN A 117 -3.17 9.09 -13.58
C GLN A 117 -2.31 7.83 -13.37
N CYS A 118 -2.95 6.67 -13.18
CA CYS A 118 -2.25 5.41 -13.05
C CYS A 118 -2.88 4.34 -13.96
N PHE A 119 -2.04 3.55 -14.64
CA PHE A 119 -2.51 2.40 -15.38
C PHE A 119 -3.02 1.33 -14.41
N TRP A 120 -2.18 0.83 -13.51
CA TRP A 120 -2.56 -0.19 -12.53
C TRP A 120 -2.46 0.33 -11.10
N TYR A 121 -3.59 0.37 -10.41
CA TYR A 121 -3.58 0.46 -8.96
C TYR A 121 -3.41 -0.94 -8.36
N THR A 122 -2.55 -1.09 -7.35
CA THR A 122 -2.36 -2.38 -6.69
C THR A 122 -2.25 -2.29 -5.17
N SER A 123 -2.66 -3.35 -4.49
CA SER A 123 -2.46 -3.55 -3.05
C SER A 123 -2.17 -5.01 -2.73
N LEU A 124 -1.25 -5.26 -1.81
CA LEU A 124 -1.17 -6.52 -1.09
C LEU A 124 -2.38 -6.64 -0.16
N VAL A 125 -2.99 -7.82 -0.08
CA VAL A 125 -4.16 -8.11 0.76
C VAL A 125 -3.93 -9.42 1.50
N SER A 126 -4.05 -9.36 2.83
CA SER A 126 -3.78 -10.53 3.68
C SER A 126 -4.99 -11.45 3.83
N LYS A 127 -6.19 -10.87 3.91
CA LYS A 127 -7.45 -11.57 4.22
C LYS A 127 -8.32 -11.78 2.98
N LYS A 128 -8.88 -12.99 2.81
CA LYS A 128 -9.72 -13.32 1.64
C LYS A 128 -11.02 -12.49 1.65
N GLU A 129 -11.53 -12.21 2.84
CA GLU A 129 -12.76 -11.46 3.07
C GLU A 129 -12.61 -10.00 2.59
N ASN A 130 -11.41 -9.43 2.75
CA ASN A 130 -11.10 -8.09 2.24
C ASN A 130 -11.12 -8.07 0.71
N VAL A 131 -10.58 -9.10 0.05
CA VAL A 131 -10.63 -9.20 -1.43
C VAL A 131 -12.06 -9.17 -1.93
N GLN A 132 -12.95 -9.99 -1.37
CA GLN A 132 -14.37 -9.99 -1.80
C GLN A 132 -14.98 -8.60 -1.67
N SER A 133 -14.77 -7.94 -0.54
CA SER A 133 -15.28 -6.58 -0.31
C SER A 133 -14.66 -5.54 -1.26
N MET A 134 -13.43 -5.74 -1.73
CA MET A 134 -12.81 -4.85 -2.73
C MET A 134 -13.45 -5.02 -4.10
N TYR A 135 -13.77 -6.24 -4.54
CA TYR A 135 -14.46 -6.47 -5.83
C TYR A 135 -15.78 -5.70 -5.89
N ASP A 136 -16.58 -5.78 -4.81
CA ASP A 136 -17.88 -5.10 -4.73
C ASP A 136 -17.72 -3.57 -4.83
N SER A 137 -16.75 -3.00 -4.12
CA SER A 137 -16.47 -1.56 -4.16
C SER A 137 -15.90 -1.11 -5.51
N LEU A 138 -14.93 -1.84 -6.06
CA LEU A 138 -14.31 -1.52 -7.35
C LEU A 138 -15.33 -1.54 -8.49
N THR A 139 -16.26 -2.50 -8.47
CA THR A 139 -17.36 -2.57 -9.44
C THR A 139 -18.23 -1.31 -9.35
N LYS A 140 -18.62 -0.90 -8.14
CA LYS A 140 -19.41 0.33 -7.92
C LYS A 140 -18.66 1.60 -8.31
N LEU A 141 -17.35 1.63 -8.12
CA LEU A 141 -16.48 2.76 -8.47
C LEU A 141 -16.17 2.83 -9.98
N GLY A 142 -16.58 1.82 -10.75
CA GLY A 142 -16.44 1.78 -12.20
C GLY A 142 -15.05 1.34 -12.67
N ALA A 143 -14.37 0.46 -11.93
CA ALA A 143 -13.17 -0.19 -12.42
C ALA A 143 -13.49 -1.02 -13.66
N THR A 144 -12.67 -0.90 -14.70
CA THR A 144 -12.86 -1.58 -16.00
C THR A 144 -12.26 -2.97 -16.01
N ALA A 145 -11.20 -3.20 -15.22
CA ALA A 145 -10.65 -4.53 -14.98
C ALA A 145 -10.13 -4.67 -13.54
N ILE A 146 -10.32 -5.87 -12.97
CA ILE A 146 -9.85 -6.25 -11.63
C ILE A 146 -9.17 -7.62 -11.74
N LYS A 147 -7.95 -7.74 -11.24
CA LYS A 147 -7.15 -8.98 -11.23
C LYS A 147 -6.73 -9.30 -9.80
N THR A 148 -6.80 -10.58 -9.44
CA THR A 148 -6.25 -11.07 -8.18
C THR A 148 -5.15 -12.08 -8.47
N ILE A 149 -3.94 -11.80 -7.99
CA ILE A 149 -2.77 -12.66 -8.17
C ILE A 149 -2.50 -13.34 -6.82
N PRO A 150 -2.65 -14.67 -6.71
CA PRO A 150 -2.33 -15.39 -5.48
C PRO A 150 -0.81 -15.39 -5.23
N MET A 151 -0.41 -15.14 -3.99
CA MET A 151 0.97 -15.21 -3.55
C MET A 151 1.11 -16.18 -2.36
N ARG A 152 2.13 -17.04 -2.40
CA ARG A 152 2.42 -17.98 -1.33
C ARG A 152 3.91 -17.94 -1.00
N GLN A 153 4.23 -17.60 0.24
CA GLN A 153 5.60 -17.67 0.77
C GLN A 153 5.58 -18.41 2.11
N GLY A 154 6.09 -19.65 2.10
CA GLY A 154 5.98 -20.56 3.24
C GLY A 154 4.52 -20.72 3.69
N ASN A 155 4.28 -20.47 4.97
CA ASN A 155 2.95 -20.57 5.59
C ASN A 155 2.06 -19.33 5.39
N LYS A 156 2.56 -18.28 4.75
CA LYS A 156 1.78 -17.06 4.50
C LYS A 156 1.16 -17.11 3.11
N ALA A 157 -0.17 -17.11 3.08
CA ALA A 157 -0.94 -16.89 1.86
C ALA A 157 -1.38 -15.42 1.82
N THR A 158 -0.93 -14.70 0.78
CA THR A 158 -1.32 -13.31 0.50
C THR A 158 -1.81 -13.21 -0.94
N ARG A 159 -2.35 -12.06 -1.32
CA ARG A 159 -2.85 -11.82 -2.68
C ARG A 159 -2.50 -10.40 -3.08
N ILE A 160 -2.15 -10.18 -4.34
CA ILE A 160 -2.15 -8.84 -4.91
C ILE A 160 -3.49 -8.64 -5.60
N VAL A 161 -4.21 -7.59 -5.23
CA VAL A 161 -5.37 -7.11 -5.99
C VAL A 161 -4.89 -5.94 -6.83
N ALA A 162 -5.09 -6.04 -8.14
CA ALA A 162 -4.76 -5.01 -9.11
C ALA A 162 -6.01 -4.57 -9.86
N TRP A 163 -6.20 -3.28 -10.07
CA TRP A 163 -7.34 -2.74 -10.81
C TRP A 163 -6.94 -1.55 -11.68
N THR A 164 -7.74 -1.31 -12.70
CA THR A 164 -7.62 -0.14 -13.57
C THR A 164 -8.99 0.46 -13.83
N PHE A 165 -9.00 1.75 -14.13
CA PHE A 165 -10.18 2.48 -14.62
C PHE A 165 -10.06 2.79 -16.12
N LEU A 166 -8.93 2.45 -16.76
CA LEU A 166 -8.70 2.65 -18.18
C LEU A 166 -9.48 1.61 -18.98
N THR A 167 -10.22 2.07 -19.99
CA THR A 167 -10.81 1.21 -21.01
C THR A 167 -9.72 0.49 -21.82
N ASP A 168 -10.10 -0.57 -22.53
CA ASP A 168 -9.16 -1.31 -23.38
C ASP A 168 -8.51 -0.43 -24.47
N ALA A 169 -9.23 0.59 -24.96
CA ALA A 169 -8.68 1.57 -25.90
C ALA A 169 -7.60 2.44 -25.23
N GLU A 170 -7.91 3.02 -24.07
CA GLU A 170 -6.95 3.86 -23.33
C GLU A 170 -5.71 3.08 -22.88
N GLN A 171 -5.85 1.79 -22.57
CA GLN A 171 -4.72 0.91 -22.24
C GLN A 171 -3.80 0.68 -23.45
N LYS A 172 -4.36 0.53 -24.65
CA LYS A 172 -3.58 0.42 -25.90
C LYS A 172 -2.84 1.72 -26.20
N ASP A 173 -3.53 2.85 -26.10
CA ASP A 173 -2.95 4.18 -26.33
C ASP A 173 -1.81 4.46 -25.35
N TRP A 174 -1.99 4.13 -24.07
CA TRP A 174 -0.93 4.24 -23.06
C TRP A 174 0.28 3.39 -23.41
N SER A 175 0.07 2.15 -23.83
CA SER A 175 1.16 1.22 -24.16
C SER A 175 1.94 1.69 -25.39
N ALA A 176 1.24 2.24 -26.39
CA ALA A 176 1.86 2.82 -27.57
C ALA A 176 2.70 4.06 -27.25
N ALA A 177 2.30 4.88 -26.29
CA ALA A 177 3.06 6.06 -25.85
C ALA A 177 4.35 5.73 -25.06
N LEU A 178 4.49 4.49 -24.57
CA LEU A 178 5.67 4.01 -23.84
C LEU A 178 6.67 3.24 -24.72
N ALA A 179 6.28 2.89 -25.95
CA ALA A 179 7.12 2.20 -26.93
C ALA A 179 7.97 3.19 -27.73
#